data_AF-A0A4Z1G6W9-F1
#
_entry.id   AF-A0A4Z1G6W9-F1
#
_cell.length_a   1.000
_cell.length_b   1.000
_cell.length_c   1.000
_cell.angle_alpha   90.00
_cell.angle_beta   90.00
_cell.angle_gamma   90.00
#
_symmetry.space_group_name_H-M   'P 1'
#
loop_
_entity.id
_entity.type
_entity.pdbx_description
1 polymer ?
#
loop_
_entity_poly.entity_id
_entity_poly.type
_entity_poly.pdbx_seq_one_letter_code
_entity_poly.pdbx_strand_id
1 'polypeptide(L)'
;MRTRLTDKIYVFEEIPRQAAPTSRTHLLTPEYRRQEEEEESICSQILLLLVFFIFFISICLIDFWIGGRWGRSTERVCTGYISQCSPVLEDLSLSYTTMSFNGSIPQSNEYRQDAGQEVDAAWNDLGINYRDVVIPATLAARSGITTGNMRINEKYGGGYPANVEGLSHLNCLNLLRQGLWYNYDYY
;
A
#
# COMPACT_ATOMS: atom_id res chain seq x y z
N MET A 1 -34.21 72.26 97.69
CA MET A 1 -32.94 72.42 98.44
C MET A 1 -31.81 72.35 97.43
N ARG A 2 -30.94 73.36 97.45
CA ARG A 2 -29.93 73.71 96.44
C ARG A 2 -28.59 73.04 96.80
N THR A 3 -27.93 72.40 95.82
CA THR A 3 -26.45 72.32 95.55
C THR A 3 -26.23 71.23 94.49
N ARG A 4 -26.01 71.57 93.20
CA ARG A 4 -24.72 71.81 92.52
C ARG A 4 -23.76 70.58 92.54
N LEU A 5 -23.54 69.96 91.38
CA LEU A 5 -22.26 70.04 90.67
C LEU A 5 -22.39 69.53 89.21
N THR A 6 -22.15 70.44 88.28
CA THR A 6 -21.74 70.33 86.87
C THR A 6 -20.37 69.60 86.77
N ASP A 7 -19.83 69.06 85.67
CA ASP A 7 -20.03 69.16 84.22
C ASP A 7 -19.00 68.22 83.51
N LYS A 8 -19.20 68.00 82.19
CA LYS A 8 -18.20 67.67 81.14
C LYS A 8 -17.71 66.21 81.06
N ILE A 9 -18.29 65.37 80.20
CA ILE A 9 -18.13 65.24 78.72
C ILE A 9 -16.75 64.69 78.35
N TYR A 10 -16.78 63.44 77.89
CA TYR A 10 -15.68 62.65 77.34
C TYR A 10 -15.16 63.26 76.04
N VAL A 11 -13.83 63.41 75.93
CA VAL A 11 -13.14 63.73 74.68
C VAL A 11 -12.34 62.50 74.27
N PHE A 12 -12.66 62.00 73.07
CA PHE A 12 -12.07 60.85 72.40
C PHE A 12 -10.77 61.31 71.72
N GLU A 13 -9.62 60.80 72.14
CA GLU A 13 -8.34 61.08 71.49
C GLU A 13 -7.97 59.87 70.61
N GLU A 14 -8.09 60.06 69.29
CA GLU A 14 -7.71 59.10 68.26
C GLU A 14 -6.18 59.03 68.14
N ILE A 15 -5.59 57.88 68.46
CA ILE A 15 -4.20 57.56 68.10
C ILE A 15 -4.23 56.84 66.74
N PRO A 16 -3.52 57.33 65.70
CA PRO A 16 -3.62 56.81 64.34
C PRO A 16 -2.93 55.44 64.20
N ARG A 17 -3.58 54.55 63.44
CA ARG A 17 -3.03 53.26 63.00
C ARG A 17 -1.72 53.49 62.23
N GLN A 18 -0.61 52.95 62.74
CA GLN A 18 0.63 52.83 61.99
C GLN A 18 0.41 51.83 60.85
N ALA A 19 0.51 52.32 59.61
CA ALA A 19 0.32 51.53 58.41
C ALA A 19 1.43 50.46 58.27
N ALA A 20 1.02 49.26 57.88
CA ALA A 20 1.90 48.16 57.47
C ALA A 20 2.82 48.58 56.31
N PRO A 21 4.02 47.97 56.15
CA PRO A 21 4.89 48.27 55.03
C PRO A 21 4.35 47.62 53.74
N THR A 22 3.39 48.27 53.08
CA THR A 22 3.02 48.03 51.68
C THR A 22 4.08 48.63 50.77
N SER A 23 5.14 47.88 50.46
CA SER A 23 6.07 48.29 49.38
C SER A 23 6.73 47.16 48.59
N ARG A 24 6.64 45.89 49.04
CA ARG A 24 7.14 44.77 48.21
C ARG A 24 6.12 44.29 47.17
N THR A 25 4.82 44.42 47.45
CA THR A 25 3.76 43.87 46.59
C THR A 25 3.67 44.55 45.22
N HIS A 26 4.09 45.80 45.09
CA HIS A 26 3.90 46.58 43.86
C HIS A 26 5.06 46.46 42.85
N LEU A 27 6.22 45.95 43.27
CA LEU A 27 7.39 45.72 42.41
C LEU A 27 7.43 44.30 41.84
N LEU A 28 6.85 43.32 42.55
CA LEU A 28 6.75 41.94 42.10
C LEU A 28 5.64 41.72 41.06
N THR A 29 4.61 42.56 41.02
CA THR A 29 3.47 42.40 40.09
C THR A 29 3.82 42.54 38.60
N PRO A 30 4.65 43.50 38.14
CA PRO A 30 5.04 43.57 36.74
C PRO A 30 6.06 42.50 36.33
N GLU A 31 6.92 42.04 37.24
CA GLU A 31 7.85 40.93 36.97
C GLU A 31 7.12 39.58 36.93
N TYR A 32 6.21 39.34 37.87
CA TYR A 32 5.38 38.14 37.92
C TYR A 32 4.47 38.01 36.68
N ARG A 33 3.82 39.10 36.24
CA ARG A 33 3.01 39.10 35.01
C ARG A 33 3.85 38.82 33.75
N ARG A 34 5.06 39.40 33.67
CA ARG A 34 5.98 39.14 32.55
C ARG A 34 6.42 37.68 32.50
N GLN A 35 6.62 37.06 33.68
CA GLN A 35 7.01 35.67 33.81
C GLN A 35 5.87 34.70 33.44
N GLU A 36 4.61 35.01 33.82
CA GLU A 36 3.43 34.25 33.38
C GLU A 36 3.19 34.33 31.85
N GLU A 37 3.34 35.52 31.25
CA GLU A 37 3.21 35.69 29.79
C GLU A 37 4.33 34.94 29.02
N GLU A 38 5.53 34.86 29.58
CA GLU A 38 6.66 34.12 29.01
C GLU A 38 6.44 32.59 29.13
N GLU A 39 5.92 32.10 30.27
CA GLU A 39 5.58 30.69 30.47
C GLU A 39 4.39 30.22 29.61
N GLU A 40 3.35 31.05 29.45
CA GLU A 40 2.22 30.75 28.55
C GLU A 40 2.65 30.71 27.08
N SER A 41 3.54 31.63 26.68
CA SER A 41 4.12 31.65 25.33
C SER A 41 4.95 30.38 25.06
N ILE A 42 5.77 29.96 26.02
CA ILE A 42 6.57 28.72 25.92
C ILE A 42 5.66 27.48 25.86
N CYS A 43 4.62 27.40 26.69
CA CYS A 43 3.67 26.28 26.64
C CYS A 43 2.92 26.20 25.30
N SER A 44 2.51 27.34 24.74
CA SER A 44 1.86 27.43 23.44
C SER A 44 2.79 27.00 22.29
N GLN A 45 4.06 27.43 22.33
CA GLN A 45 5.07 27.01 21.37
C GLN A 45 5.37 25.50 21.45
N ILE A 46 5.50 24.94 22.65
CA ILE A 46 5.71 23.50 22.84
C ILE A 46 4.49 22.70 22.34
N LEU A 47 3.27 23.17 22.64
CA LEU A 47 2.05 22.52 22.16
C LEU A 47 1.99 22.52 20.62
N LEU A 48 2.31 23.64 19.98
CA LEU A 48 2.40 23.72 18.52
C LEU A 48 3.43 22.74 17.96
N LEU A 49 4.62 22.67 18.54
CA LEU A 49 5.67 21.72 18.10
C LEU A 49 5.23 20.26 18.26
N LEU A 50 4.56 19.92 19.36
CA LEU A 50 4.02 18.57 19.56
C LEU A 50 2.94 18.22 18.55
N VAL A 51 2.05 19.17 18.24
CA VAL A 51 1.02 18.98 17.20
C VAL A 51 1.68 18.76 15.84
N PHE A 52 2.65 19.58 15.44
CA PHE A 52 3.39 19.38 14.18
C PHE A 52 4.11 18.04 14.14
N PHE A 53 4.71 17.61 15.25
CA PHE A 53 5.40 16.32 15.34
C PHE A 53 4.44 15.14 15.18
N ILE A 54 3.26 15.19 15.81
CA ILE A 54 2.21 14.17 15.65
C ILE A 54 1.69 14.14 14.21
N PHE A 55 1.45 15.30 13.60
CA PHE A 55 1.08 15.37 12.18
C PHE A 55 2.14 14.75 11.28
N PHE A 56 3.42 15.06 11.50
CA PHE A 56 4.52 14.49 10.73
C PHE A 56 4.60 12.97 10.87
N ILE A 57 4.52 12.45 12.09
CA ILE A 57 4.47 10.99 12.33
C ILE A 57 3.27 10.37 11.63
N SER A 58 2.08 10.99 11.72
CA SER A 58 0.88 10.46 11.07
C SER A 58 1.03 10.36 9.56
N ILE A 59 1.63 11.38 8.92
CA ILE A 59 1.91 11.38 7.48
C ILE A 59 2.90 10.26 7.14
N CYS A 60 4.01 10.13 7.88
CA CYS A 60 4.97 9.05 7.65
C CYS A 60 4.36 7.65 7.80
N LEU A 61 3.47 7.45 8.78
CA LEU A 61 2.78 6.18 8.98
C LEU A 61 1.79 5.88 7.83
N ILE A 62 1.08 6.90 7.35
CA ILE A 62 0.16 6.78 6.20
C ILE A 62 0.94 6.45 4.93
N ASP A 63 2.04 7.16 4.65
CA ASP A 63 2.87 6.92 3.47
C ASP A 63 3.51 5.53 3.48
N PHE A 64 3.97 5.06 4.64
CA PHE A 64 4.49 3.70 4.80
C PHE A 64 3.41 2.64 4.54
N TRP A 65 2.18 2.87 5.03
CA TRP A 65 1.07 1.95 4.84
C TRP A 65 0.57 1.91 3.38
N ILE A 66 0.51 3.06 2.71
CA ILE A 66 0.16 3.17 1.30
C ILE A 66 1.27 2.57 0.42
N GLY A 67 2.52 2.91 0.67
CA GLY A 67 3.68 2.41 -0.08
C GLY A 67 3.84 0.89 0.01
N GLY A 68 3.61 0.31 1.20
CA GLY A 68 3.63 -1.14 1.40
C GLY A 68 2.50 -1.90 0.69
N ARG A 69 1.37 -1.25 0.40
CA ARG A 69 0.27 -1.82 -0.39
C ARG A 69 0.49 -1.66 -1.90
N TRP A 70 1.07 -0.54 -2.35
CA TRP A 70 1.24 -0.24 -3.76
C TRP A 70 2.14 -1.25 -4.49
N GLY A 71 3.19 -1.71 -3.81
CA GLY A 71 4.17 -2.65 -4.37
C GLY A 71 3.64 -4.01 -4.80
N ARG A 72 2.43 -4.43 -4.36
CA ARG A 72 1.79 -5.68 -4.80
C ARG A 72 0.81 -5.53 -5.97
N SER A 73 0.52 -4.30 -6.38
CA SER A 73 -0.51 -4.01 -7.38
C SER A 73 0.06 -3.73 -8.78
N THR A 74 1.34 -3.39 -8.86
CA THR A 74 1.98 -2.95 -10.11
C THR A 74 1.97 -4.04 -11.16
N GLU A 75 2.25 -5.29 -10.77
CA GLU A 75 2.30 -6.44 -11.67
C GLU A 75 0.97 -6.66 -12.36
N ARG A 76 -0.12 -6.71 -11.59
CA ARG A 76 -1.48 -6.89 -12.11
C ARG A 76 -1.91 -5.75 -13.03
N VAL A 77 -1.56 -4.50 -12.68
CA VAL A 77 -1.85 -3.32 -13.52
C VAL A 77 -1.08 -3.40 -14.84
N CYS A 78 0.21 -3.75 -14.80
CA CYS A 78 1.03 -3.93 -16.00
C CYS A 78 0.49 -5.03 -16.90
N THR A 79 0.19 -6.22 -16.35
CA THR A 79 -0.40 -7.33 -17.13
C THR A 79 -1.71 -6.88 -17.77
N GLY A 80 -2.61 -6.28 -17.01
CA GLY A 80 -3.91 -5.83 -17.50
C GLY A 80 -3.82 -4.77 -18.60
N TYR A 81 -2.73 -3.99 -18.66
CA TYR A 81 -2.50 -3.02 -19.73
C TYR A 81 -2.01 -3.66 -21.04
N ILE A 82 -1.18 -4.70 -20.96
CA ILE A 82 -0.56 -5.33 -22.14
C ILE A 82 -1.32 -6.55 -22.67
N SER A 83 -2.14 -7.19 -21.83
CA SER A 83 -2.87 -8.40 -22.20
C SER A 83 -4.30 -8.09 -22.63
N GLN A 84 -4.81 -8.86 -23.60
CA GLN A 84 -6.26 -8.97 -23.80
C GLN A 84 -6.92 -9.59 -22.56
N CYS A 85 -8.23 -9.40 -22.41
CA CYS A 85 -8.96 -9.94 -21.26
C CYS A 85 -8.85 -11.47 -21.21
N SER A 86 -8.15 -11.97 -20.19
CA SER A 86 -7.92 -13.39 -19.96
C SER A 86 -8.45 -13.80 -18.58
N PRO A 87 -9.46 -14.67 -18.49
CA PRO A 87 -10.03 -15.14 -17.22
C PRO A 87 -9.01 -15.82 -16.33
N VAL A 88 -8.00 -16.46 -16.93
CA VAL A 88 -6.92 -17.15 -16.22
C VAL A 88 -6.13 -16.19 -15.31
N LEU A 89 -6.12 -14.88 -15.60
CA LEU A 89 -5.47 -13.88 -14.77
C LEU A 89 -6.24 -13.55 -13.48
N GLU A 90 -7.51 -13.93 -13.35
CA GLU A 90 -8.30 -13.71 -12.13
C GLU A 90 -7.86 -14.65 -11.00
N ASP A 91 -7.44 -15.88 -11.36
CA ASP A 91 -7.05 -16.94 -10.42
C ASP A 91 -5.53 -17.03 -10.17
N LEU A 92 -4.71 -16.32 -10.95
CA LEU A 92 -3.25 -16.38 -10.85
C LEU A 92 -2.66 -15.19 -10.08
N SER A 93 -1.79 -15.48 -9.12
CA SER A 93 -0.91 -14.49 -8.50
C SER A 93 0.37 -14.35 -9.33
N LEU A 94 0.43 -13.33 -10.17
CA LEU A 94 1.63 -13.02 -10.96
C LEU A 94 2.70 -12.32 -10.12
N SER A 95 3.94 -12.78 -10.28
CA SER A 95 5.12 -12.14 -9.73
C SER A 95 6.15 -12.01 -10.86
N TYR A 96 6.58 -10.79 -11.14
CA TYR A 96 7.64 -10.55 -12.13
C TYR A 96 8.99 -10.50 -11.43
N THR A 97 9.98 -11.19 -11.99
CA THR A 97 11.36 -11.15 -11.53
C THR A 97 12.27 -10.70 -12.66
N THR A 98 13.20 -9.81 -12.36
CA THR A 98 14.24 -9.41 -13.31
C THR A 98 15.36 -10.43 -13.27
N MET A 99 15.63 -11.06 -14.41
CA MET A 99 16.76 -11.98 -14.57
C MET A 99 17.57 -11.59 -15.81
N SER A 100 18.88 -11.83 -15.76
CA SER A 100 19.73 -11.74 -16.95
C SER A 100 19.72 -13.07 -17.69
N PHE A 101 19.59 -13.00 -19.02
CA PHE A 101 19.69 -14.16 -19.90
C PHE A 101 20.81 -13.94 -20.92
N ASN A 102 21.40 -15.05 -21.37
CA ASN A 102 22.39 -15.00 -22.43
C ASN A 102 21.69 -14.86 -23.78
N GLY A 103 21.74 -13.66 -24.37
CA GLY A 103 21.15 -13.35 -25.68
C GLY A 103 22.01 -13.73 -26.89
N SER A 104 23.12 -14.46 -26.70
CA SER A 104 24.01 -14.85 -27.79
C SER A 104 23.32 -15.85 -28.72
N ILE A 105 22.97 -15.40 -29.93
CA ILE A 105 22.27 -16.21 -30.95
C ILE A 105 22.97 -17.55 -31.27
N PRO A 106 24.31 -17.64 -31.45
CA PRO A 106 24.94 -18.90 -31.81
C PRO A 106 25.08 -19.89 -30.64
N GLN A 107 24.89 -19.45 -29.40
CA GLN A 107 25.02 -20.32 -28.24
C GLN A 107 23.76 -21.18 -28.08
N SER A 108 23.94 -22.50 -28.02
CA SER A 108 22.84 -23.42 -27.71
C SER A 108 22.45 -23.34 -26.24
N ASN A 109 21.18 -23.62 -25.96
CA ASN A 109 20.59 -23.70 -24.64
C ASN A 109 19.81 -25.02 -24.50
N GLU A 110 19.26 -25.28 -23.32
CA GLU A 110 18.49 -26.51 -23.04
C GLU A 110 17.33 -26.77 -24.03
N TYR A 111 16.73 -25.71 -24.59
CA TYR A 111 15.63 -25.81 -25.56
C TYR A 111 16.09 -26.05 -27.02
N ARG A 112 17.39 -25.89 -27.31
CA ARG A 112 18.00 -25.94 -28.65
C ARG A 112 19.01 -27.08 -28.81
N GLN A 113 18.97 -28.06 -27.93
CA GLN A 113 19.81 -29.26 -28.05
C GLN A 113 19.29 -30.20 -29.14
N ASP A 114 20.11 -31.19 -29.48
CA ASP A 114 19.71 -32.30 -30.36
C ASP A 114 18.52 -33.06 -29.75
N ALA A 115 17.78 -33.79 -30.59
CA ALA A 115 16.63 -34.57 -30.13
C ALA A 115 17.04 -35.57 -29.03
N GLY A 116 16.32 -35.53 -27.91
CA GLY A 116 16.69 -36.24 -26.69
C GLY A 116 15.75 -35.96 -25.54
N GLN A 117 15.89 -36.75 -24.47
CA GLN A 117 14.99 -36.69 -23.31
C GLN A 117 15.13 -35.35 -22.56
N GLU A 118 16.33 -34.78 -22.52
CA GLU A 118 16.63 -33.54 -21.82
C GLU A 118 15.95 -32.34 -22.49
N VAL A 119 16.01 -32.25 -23.82
CA VAL A 119 15.31 -31.19 -24.56
C VAL A 119 13.80 -31.37 -24.44
N ASP A 120 13.29 -32.59 -24.50
CA ASP A 120 11.85 -32.84 -24.31
C ASP A 120 11.37 -32.43 -22.91
N ALA A 121 12.16 -32.73 -21.87
CA ALA A 121 11.87 -32.30 -20.51
C ALA A 121 11.86 -30.76 -20.40
N ALA A 122 12.87 -30.08 -20.94
CA ALA A 122 12.92 -28.62 -20.93
C ALA A 122 11.70 -28.00 -21.64
N TRP A 123 11.30 -28.52 -22.80
CA TRP A 123 10.10 -28.07 -23.48
C TRP A 123 8.82 -28.37 -22.69
N ASN A 124 8.71 -29.52 -22.05
CA ASN A 124 7.59 -29.88 -21.18
C ASN A 124 7.44 -28.93 -20.00
N ASP A 125 8.55 -28.48 -19.41
CA ASP A 125 8.58 -27.54 -18.29
C ASP A 125 8.06 -26.14 -18.68
N LEU A 126 8.08 -25.77 -19.97
CA LEU A 126 7.40 -24.58 -20.48
C LEU A 126 5.86 -24.70 -20.47
N GLY A 127 5.32 -25.88 -20.18
CA GLY A 127 3.88 -26.13 -20.15
C GLY A 127 3.27 -26.41 -21.52
N ILE A 128 4.04 -26.91 -22.49
CA ILE A 128 3.51 -27.24 -23.83
C ILE A 128 2.41 -28.30 -23.82
N ASN A 129 2.38 -29.17 -22.80
CA ASN A 129 1.38 -30.21 -22.62
C ASN A 129 0.19 -29.75 -21.75
N TYR A 130 -0.11 -28.45 -21.79
CA TYR A 130 -1.24 -27.91 -21.07
C TYR A 130 -2.57 -28.49 -21.60
N ARG A 131 -3.55 -28.57 -20.72
CA ARG A 131 -4.91 -28.98 -21.09
C ARG A 131 -5.73 -27.76 -21.45
N ASP A 132 -6.69 -27.96 -22.35
CA ASP A 132 -7.73 -26.97 -22.60
C ASP A 132 -8.39 -26.55 -21.28
N VAL A 133 -8.61 -25.24 -21.15
CA VAL A 133 -9.34 -24.66 -20.02
C VAL A 133 -10.80 -24.46 -20.39
N VAL A 134 -11.68 -24.50 -19.40
CA VAL A 134 -13.12 -24.23 -19.61
C VAL A 134 -13.43 -22.83 -19.14
N ILE A 135 -13.84 -21.97 -20.08
CA ILE A 135 -14.25 -20.60 -19.79
C ILE A 135 -15.75 -20.56 -19.46
N PRO A 136 -16.14 -20.01 -18.30
CA PRO A 136 -17.54 -19.82 -17.95
C PRO A 136 -18.26 -18.92 -18.96
N ALA A 137 -19.55 -19.19 -19.20
CA ALA A 137 -20.34 -18.41 -20.14
C ALA A 137 -20.41 -16.92 -19.80
N THR A 138 -20.31 -16.57 -18.51
CA THR A 138 -20.29 -15.19 -18.00
C THR A 138 -19.03 -14.42 -18.40
N LEU A 139 -17.93 -15.11 -18.69
CA LEU A 139 -16.65 -14.52 -19.06
C LEU A 139 -16.35 -14.66 -20.56
N ALA A 140 -17.03 -15.57 -21.26
CA ALA A 140 -16.76 -15.89 -22.66
C ALA A 140 -16.71 -14.66 -23.58
N ALA A 141 -17.74 -13.81 -23.53
CA ALA A 141 -17.81 -12.61 -24.37
C ALA A 141 -16.67 -11.63 -24.09
N ARG A 142 -16.27 -11.48 -22.82
CA ARG A 142 -15.13 -10.62 -22.43
C ARG A 142 -13.80 -11.17 -22.95
N SER A 143 -13.70 -12.48 -23.09
CA SER A 143 -12.53 -13.19 -23.64
C SER A 143 -12.54 -13.35 -25.16
N GLY A 144 -13.43 -12.64 -25.87
CA GLY A 144 -13.54 -12.71 -27.33
C GLY A 144 -14.24 -13.96 -27.85
N ILE A 145 -14.85 -14.78 -26.98
CA ILE A 145 -15.60 -15.98 -27.37
C ILE A 145 -17.02 -15.58 -27.74
N THR A 146 -17.46 -15.98 -28.93
CA THR A 146 -18.79 -15.70 -29.47
C THR A 146 -19.71 -16.90 -29.37
N THR A 147 -21.02 -16.71 -29.55
CA THR A 147 -22.01 -17.80 -29.51
C THR A 147 -21.85 -18.82 -30.64
N GLY A 148 -21.07 -18.51 -31.68
CA GLY A 148 -20.74 -19.44 -32.76
C GLY A 148 -19.61 -20.40 -32.42
N ASN A 149 -18.87 -20.16 -31.32
CA ASN A 149 -17.80 -21.04 -30.88
C ASN A 149 -18.37 -22.35 -30.29
N MET A 150 -17.56 -23.41 -30.33
CA MET A 150 -17.92 -24.70 -29.75
C MET A 150 -18.23 -24.53 -28.25
N ARG A 151 -19.29 -25.19 -27.79
CA ARG A 151 -19.73 -25.18 -26.40
C ARG A 151 -19.76 -26.59 -25.85
N ILE A 152 -19.32 -26.76 -24.62
CA ILE A 152 -19.48 -28.02 -23.89
C ILE A 152 -20.96 -28.18 -23.54
N ASN A 153 -21.49 -29.39 -23.69
CA ASN A 153 -22.88 -29.66 -23.33
C ASN A 153 -23.10 -29.43 -21.83
N GLU A 154 -24.24 -28.83 -21.46
CA GLU A 154 -24.57 -28.54 -20.06
C GLU A 154 -24.53 -29.77 -19.15
N LYS A 155 -24.84 -30.96 -19.67
CA LYS A 155 -24.76 -32.22 -18.90
C LYS A 155 -23.33 -32.56 -18.43
N TYR A 156 -22.31 -31.93 -19.02
CA TYR A 156 -20.90 -32.12 -18.69
C TYR A 156 -20.27 -30.88 -18.03
N GLY A 157 -21.09 -29.94 -17.55
CA GLY A 157 -20.62 -28.73 -16.86
C GLY A 157 -20.63 -27.45 -17.70
N GLY A 158 -20.93 -27.54 -19.00
CA GLY A 158 -21.10 -26.37 -19.85
C GLY A 158 -19.82 -25.57 -20.08
N GLY A 159 -19.98 -24.32 -20.54
CA GLY A 159 -18.88 -23.41 -20.84
C GLY A 159 -18.24 -23.61 -22.21
N TYR A 160 -17.11 -22.94 -22.42
CA TYR A 160 -16.40 -22.89 -23.69
C TYR A 160 -14.99 -23.46 -23.51
N PRO A 161 -14.61 -24.51 -24.25
CA PRO A 161 -13.24 -24.98 -24.24
C PRO A 161 -12.35 -23.92 -24.93
N ALA A 162 -11.25 -23.56 -24.29
CA ALA A 162 -10.33 -22.56 -24.78
C ALA A 162 -8.88 -22.94 -24.46
N ASN A 163 -7.97 -22.34 -25.22
CA ASN A 163 -6.54 -22.50 -25.08
C ASN A 163 -5.91 -21.19 -24.62
N VAL A 164 -4.84 -21.29 -23.81
CA VAL A 164 -4.00 -20.13 -23.52
C VAL A 164 -3.10 -19.90 -24.72
N GLU A 165 -3.31 -18.78 -25.42
CA GLU A 165 -2.67 -18.47 -26.71
C GLU A 165 -1.16 -18.72 -26.72
N GLY A 166 -0.44 -18.22 -25.71
CA GLY A 166 1.02 -18.40 -25.61
C GLY A 166 1.44 -19.86 -25.52
N LEU A 167 0.73 -20.69 -24.75
CA LEU A 167 1.02 -22.11 -24.62
C LEU A 167 0.64 -22.87 -25.90
N SER A 168 -0.45 -22.48 -26.56
CA SER A 168 -0.85 -23.04 -27.85
C SER A 168 0.21 -22.84 -28.92
N HIS A 169 0.82 -21.65 -28.96
CA HIS A 169 1.93 -21.36 -29.88
C HIS A 169 3.17 -22.20 -29.56
N LEU A 170 3.51 -22.35 -28.28
CA LEU A 170 4.65 -23.18 -27.87
C LEU A 170 4.44 -24.66 -28.19
N ASN A 171 3.23 -25.20 -28.01
CA ASN A 171 2.90 -26.57 -28.41
C ASN A 171 3.13 -26.79 -29.91
N CYS A 172 2.61 -25.90 -30.77
CA CYS A 172 2.83 -25.98 -32.21
C CYS A 172 4.32 -25.85 -32.57
N LEU A 173 5.06 -24.97 -31.91
CA LEU A 173 6.48 -24.80 -32.13
C LEU A 173 7.28 -26.05 -31.73
N ASN A 174 6.90 -26.73 -30.65
CA ASN A 174 7.50 -28.01 -30.26
C ASN A 174 7.21 -29.10 -31.31
N LEU A 175 5.97 -29.18 -31.81
CA LEU A 175 5.64 -30.14 -32.88
C LEU A 175 6.48 -29.88 -34.14
N LEU A 176 6.70 -28.61 -34.50
CA LEU A 176 7.59 -28.25 -35.60
C LEU A 176 9.03 -28.70 -35.32
N ARG A 177 9.57 -28.43 -34.13
CA ARG A 177 10.91 -28.88 -33.71
C ARG A 177 11.06 -30.40 -33.85
N GLN A 178 10.09 -31.16 -33.35
CA GLN A 178 10.11 -32.63 -33.40
C GLN A 178 9.99 -33.15 -34.84
N GLY A 179 9.20 -32.48 -35.69
CA GLY A 179 8.97 -32.86 -37.09
C GLY A 179 10.08 -32.48 -38.08
N LEU A 180 11.20 -31.91 -37.63
CA LEU A 180 12.34 -31.60 -38.51
C LEU A 180 13.04 -32.88 -38.95
N TRP A 181 13.44 -32.94 -40.22
CA TRP A 181 13.98 -34.16 -40.84
C TRP A 181 15.19 -34.75 -40.10
N TYR A 182 16.00 -33.91 -39.46
CA TYR A 182 17.19 -34.33 -38.72
C TYR A 182 16.90 -34.84 -37.30
N ASN A 183 15.65 -34.73 -36.84
CA ASN A 183 15.19 -35.28 -35.56
C ASN A 183 14.40 -36.60 -35.76
N TYR A 184 14.23 -37.05 -37.01
CA TYR A 184 13.43 -38.23 -37.36
C TYR A 184 13.91 -39.54 -36.70
N ASP A 185 15.23 -39.71 -36.51
CA ASP A 185 15.74 -40.95 -35.93
C ASP A 185 15.35 -41.11 -34.44
N TYR A 186 14.93 -40.04 -33.77
CA TYR A 186 14.54 -40.05 -32.35
C TYR A 186 13.01 -40.05 -32.14
N TYR A 187 12.24 -39.30 -32.93
CA TYR A 187 10.77 -39.17 -32.80
C TYR A 187 10.01 -40.09 -33.76
#